data_AF-A0A3N0EIC1-F1
#
_entry.id   AF-A0A3N0EIC1-F1
#
_cell.length_a   1.000
_cell.length_b   1.000
_cell.length_c   1.000
_cell.angle_alpha   90.00
_cell.angle_beta   90.00
_cell.angle_gamma   90.00
#
_symmetry.space_group_name_H-M   'P 1'
#
loop_
_entity.id
_entity.type
_entity.pdbx_description
1 polymer ?
#
loop_
_entity_poly.entity_id
_entity_poly.type
_entity_poly.pdbx_seq_one_letter_code
_entity_poly.pdbx_strand_id
1 'polypeptide(L)'
;MAEHKDDVITVLSQDHREVEQLFSRLQEDSAPTGEERRQLTDETIIALVQHMVAEEMYVFPATRELVPDGDAIADKELEDHAEVERLMKRIEDLPVTDPRFEAVLEEMITGVRGHVRDEERHLFVALRANATPEELRSLGGKVANAKRIAPKYPRPNAPDTPPLNKLVAPGAGLVDRARDAVGARRR
;
A
#
# COMPACT_ATOMS: atom_id res chain seq x y z
N MET A 1 2.24 -21.14 18.17
CA MET A 1 2.70 -21.49 16.81
C MET A 1 3.74 -20.46 16.40
N ALA A 2 4.87 -20.87 15.84
CA ALA A 2 5.96 -19.95 15.52
C ALA A 2 5.60 -19.11 14.28
N GLU A 3 5.55 -17.79 14.42
CA GLU A 3 5.51 -16.85 13.28
C GLU A 3 6.76 -17.08 12.44
N HIS A 4 6.58 -17.33 11.15
CA HIS A 4 7.70 -17.53 10.24
C HIS A 4 8.00 -16.20 9.58
N LYS A 5 9.28 -15.83 9.52
CA LYS A 5 9.75 -14.54 8.99
C LYS A 5 9.26 -14.21 7.57
N ASP A 6 8.79 -15.22 6.83
CA ASP A 6 8.38 -15.14 5.44
C ASP A 6 6.86 -15.35 5.25
N ASP A 7 6.08 -15.45 6.33
CA ASP A 7 4.62 -15.51 6.21
C ASP A 7 3.99 -14.15 5.86
N VAL A 8 2.83 -14.18 5.20
CA VAL A 8 2.18 -12.97 4.65
C VAL A 8 1.88 -11.92 5.71
N ILE A 9 1.53 -12.34 6.91
CA ILE A 9 1.19 -11.41 8.00
C ILE A 9 2.45 -10.71 8.49
N THR A 10 3.55 -11.45 8.64
CA THR A 10 4.84 -10.86 9.01
C THR A 10 5.33 -9.86 7.97
N VAL A 11 5.13 -10.18 6.68
CA VAL A 11 5.48 -9.29 5.56
C VAL A 11 4.64 -8.01 5.59
N LEU A 12 3.31 -8.11 5.67
CA LEU A 12 2.45 -6.92 5.65
C LEU A 12 2.53 -6.09 6.92
N SER A 13 2.65 -6.71 8.10
CA SER A 13 2.93 -5.96 9.34
C SER A 13 4.28 -5.24 9.31
N GLN A 14 5.25 -5.72 8.52
CA GLN A 14 6.48 -4.96 8.29
C GLN A 14 6.22 -3.73 7.42
N ASP A 15 5.38 -3.84 6.39
CA ASP A 15 4.98 -2.72 5.53
C ASP A 15 4.24 -1.66 6.33
N HIS A 16 3.32 -2.07 7.21
CA HIS A 16 2.61 -1.16 8.12
C HIS A 16 3.59 -0.35 8.97
N ARG A 17 4.63 -0.99 9.51
CA ARG A 17 5.67 -0.31 10.29
C ARG A 17 6.50 0.66 9.45
N GLU A 18 6.81 0.30 8.20
CA GLU A 18 7.56 1.16 7.28
C GLU A 18 6.74 2.39 6.88
N VAL A 19 5.46 2.21 6.56
CA VAL A 19 4.51 3.28 6.27
C VAL A 19 4.31 4.21 7.48
N GLU A 20 4.16 3.66 8.69
CA GLU A 20 4.02 4.46 9.91
C GLU A 20 5.29 5.29 10.20
N GLN A 21 6.47 4.80 9.86
CA GLN A 21 7.71 5.58 9.94
C GLN A 21 7.71 6.75 8.94
N LEU A 22 7.19 6.56 7.73
CA LEU A 22 7.03 7.65 6.76
C LEU A 22 6.02 8.69 7.24
N PHE A 23 4.90 8.25 7.82
CA PHE A 23 3.92 9.16 8.43
C PHE A 23 4.53 9.95 9.58
N SER A 24 5.31 9.30 10.44
CA SER A 24 6.02 9.97 11.53
C SER A 24 6.93 11.09 10.99
N ARG A 25 7.74 10.80 9.96
CA ARG A 25 8.61 11.80 9.30
C ARG A 25 7.84 12.96 8.68
N LEU A 26 6.63 12.72 8.17
CA LEU A 26 5.76 13.77 7.59
C LEU A 26 5.12 14.67 8.66
N GLN A 27 4.89 14.13 9.86
CA GLN A 27 4.20 14.77 10.98
C GLN A 27 5.15 15.38 12.03
N GLU A 28 6.45 15.12 11.95
CA GLU A 28 7.46 15.71 12.83
C GLU A 28 7.50 17.25 12.70
N ASP A 29 7.80 17.96 13.80
CA ASP A 29 8.04 19.42 13.77
C ASP A 29 9.19 19.81 12.84
N SER A 30 10.16 18.89 12.67
CA SER A 30 11.29 19.00 11.75
C SER A 30 11.01 18.48 10.34
N ALA A 31 9.74 18.20 10.01
CA ALA A 31 9.38 17.69 8.70
C ALA A 31 9.88 18.62 7.58
N PRO A 32 10.34 18.05 6.45
CA PRO A 32 10.80 18.84 5.33
C PRO A 32 9.70 19.75 4.78
N THR A 33 10.12 20.82 4.11
CA THR A 33 9.23 21.80 3.46
C THR A 33 9.52 21.86 1.96
N GLY A 34 8.65 22.51 1.18
CA GLY A 34 8.87 22.72 -0.24
C GLY A 34 9.06 21.42 -1.03
N GLU A 35 10.11 21.35 -1.83
CA GLU A 35 10.38 20.18 -2.70
C GLU A 35 10.66 18.91 -1.89
N GLU A 36 11.40 19.00 -0.79
CA GLU A 36 11.70 17.84 0.05
C GLU A 36 10.42 17.26 0.69
N ARG A 37 9.43 18.12 0.99
CA ARG A 37 8.11 17.69 1.45
C ARG A 37 7.37 16.91 0.39
N ARG A 38 7.41 17.41 -0.86
CA ARG A 38 6.83 16.72 -2.00
C ARG A 38 7.46 15.34 -2.19
N GLN A 39 8.79 15.26 -2.16
CA GLN A 39 9.53 14.01 -2.31
C GLN A 39 9.17 12.98 -1.23
N LEU A 40 9.07 13.39 0.05
CA LEU A 40 8.67 12.50 1.13
C LEU A 40 7.21 12.03 1.01
N THR A 41 6.33 12.91 0.54
CA THR A 41 4.93 12.56 0.29
C THR A 41 4.82 11.55 -0.86
N ASP A 42 5.54 11.79 -1.96
CA ASP A 42 5.59 10.88 -3.09
C ASP A 42 6.24 9.52 -2.71
N GLU A 43 7.27 9.50 -1.86
CA GLU A 43 7.83 8.27 -1.27
C GLU A 43 6.76 7.47 -0.52
N THR A 44 5.95 8.16 0.27
CA THR A 44 4.84 7.58 1.05
C THR A 44 3.75 7.01 0.15
N ILE A 45 3.31 7.75 -0.86
CA ILE A 45 2.30 7.30 -1.84
C ILE A 45 2.79 6.04 -2.56
N ILE A 46 4.06 5.99 -2.98
CA ILE A 46 4.61 4.80 -3.63
C ILE A 46 4.59 3.59 -2.70
N ALA A 47 5.02 3.74 -1.43
CA ALA A 47 5.00 2.64 -0.47
C ALA A 47 3.59 2.08 -0.28
N LEU A 48 2.59 2.95 -0.13
CA LEU A 48 1.19 2.57 -0.01
C LEU A 48 0.67 1.86 -1.27
N VAL A 49 0.94 2.38 -2.47
CA VAL A 49 0.52 1.73 -3.72
C VAL A 49 1.14 0.33 -3.85
N GLN A 50 2.40 0.15 -3.49
CA GLN A 50 3.05 -1.17 -3.54
C GLN A 50 2.38 -2.19 -2.59
N HIS A 51 2.01 -1.72 -1.40
CA HIS A 51 1.34 -2.49 -0.37
C HIS A 51 -0.07 -2.91 -0.81
N MET A 52 -0.90 -1.93 -1.18
CA MET A 52 -2.29 -2.14 -1.62
C MET A 52 -2.39 -3.06 -2.84
N VAL A 53 -1.49 -2.92 -3.83
CA VAL A 53 -1.44 -3.82 -4.98
C VAL A 53 -1.19 -5.27 -4.56
N ALA A 54 -0.30 -5.49 -3.61
CA ALA A 54 0.03 -6.84 -3.16
C ALA A 54 -1.15 -7.48 -2.41
N GLU A 55 -1.89 -6.71 -1.63
CA GLU A 55 -3.11 -7.17 -0.95
C GLU A 55 -4.21 -7.51 -1.93
N GLU A 56 -4.56 -6.58 -2.82
CA GLU A 56 -5.66 -6.78 -3.76
C GLU A 56 -5.37 -7.92 -4.76
N MET A 57 -4.09 -8.16 -5.09
CA MET A 57 -3.71 -9.26 -5.98
C MET A 57 -3.72 -10.63 -5.32
N TYR A 58 -3.41 -10.73 -4.03
CA TYR A 58 -3.11 -12.03 -3.40
C TYR A 58 -3.80 -12.24 -2.07
N VAL A 59 -3.89 -11.22 -1.22
CA VAL A 59 -4.41 -11.35 0.14
C VAL A 59 -5.92 -11.38 0.10
N PHE A 60 -6.58 -10.40 -0.53
CA PHE A 60 -8.04 -10.35 -0.58
C PHE A 60 -8.66 -11.55 -1.32
N PRO A 61 -8.12 -12.01 -2.47
CA PRO A 61 -8.58 -13.27 -3.08
C PRO A 61 -8.43 -14.48 -2.13
N ALA A 62 -7.30 -14.58 -1.42
CA ALA A 62 -7.09 -15.68 -0.48
C ALA A 62 -8.01 -15.56 0.75
N THR A 63 -8.31 -14.35 1.22
CA THR A 63 -9.29 -14.12 2.28
C THR A 63 -10.66 -14.64 1.85
N ARG A 64 -11.11 -14.33 0.63
CA ARG A 64 -12.38 -14.86 0.10
C ARG A 64 -12.40 -16.38 0.03
N GLU A 65 -11.28 -16.99 -0.34
CA GLU A 65 -11.19 -18.46 -0.47
C GLU A 65 -11.09 -19.20 0.87
N LEU A 66 -10.34 -18.65 1.83
CA LEU A 66 -9.93 -19.36 3.04
C LEU A 66 -10.76 -18.97 4.27
N VAL A 67 -11.33 -17.77 4.32
CA VAL A 67 -11.97 -17.23 5.53
C VAL A 67 -13.50 -17.27 5.39
N PRO A 68 -14.23 -17.80 6.40
CA PRO A 68 -15.69 -17.66 6.47
C PRO A 68 -16.10 -16.18 6.45
N ASP A 69 -17.09 -15.83 5.63
CA ASP A 69 -17.49 -14.44 5.36
C ASP A 69 -16.35 -13.57 4.79
N GLY A 70 -15.36 -14.19 4.16
CA GLY A 70 -14.18 -13.52 3.58
C GLY A 70 -14.51 -12.51 2.48
N ASP A 71 -15.65 -12.67 1.78
CA ASP A 71 -16.14 -11.69 0.81
C ASP A 71 -16.41 -10.33 1.48
N ALA A 72 -17.14 -10.31 2.60
CA ALA A 72 -17.46 -9.07 3.30
C ALA A 72 -16.21 -8.37 3.87
N ILE A 73 -15.22 -9.16 4.32
CA ILE A 73 -13.95 -8.61 4.80
C ILE A 73 -13.19 -8.00 3.62
N ALA A 74 -13.00 -8.75 2.53
CA ALA A 74 -12.29 -8.28 1.34
C ALA A 74 -12.95 -7.05 0.70
N ASP A 75 -14.29 -7.01 0.64
CA ASP A 75 -15.03 -5.89 0.06
C ASP A 75 -14.85 -4.61 0.88
N LYS A 76 -14.88 -4.70 2.22
CA LYS A 76 -14.59 -3.56 3.09
C LYS A 76 -13.17 -3.02 2.85
N GLU A 77 -12.15 -3.89 2.86
CA GLU A 77 -10.77 -3.43 2.68
C GLU A 77 -10.54 -2.83 1.28
N LEU A 78 -11.22 -3.34 0.24
CA LEU A 78 -11.24 -2.73 -1.09
C LEU A 78 -11.89 -1.33 -1.11
N GLU A 79 -12.95 -1.11 -0.33
CA GLU A 79 -13.56 0.21 -0.18
C GLU A 79 -12.62 1.20 0.52
N ASP A 80 -11.94 0.76 1.58
CA ASP A 80 -10.93 1.55 2.29
C ASP A 80 -9.77 1.92 1.36
N HIS A 81 -9.30 0.97 0.54
CA HIS A 81 -8.28 1.22 -0.48
C HIS A 81 -8.73 2.26 -1.51
N ALA A 82 -9.97 2.15 -2.00
CA ALA A 82 -10.50 3.09 -2.98
C ALA A 82 -10.58 4.52 -2.44
N GLU A 83 -10.86 4.70 -1.14
CA GLU A 83 -10.85 6.02 -0.51
C GLU A 83 -9.44 6.58 -0.37
N VAL A 84 -8.49 5.77 0.11
CA VAL A 84 -7.07 6.15 0.20
C VAL A 84 -6.52 6.55 -1.18
N GLU A 85 -6.86 5.83 -2.24
CA GLU A 85 -6.43 6.16 -3.60
C GLU A 85 -6.98 7.52 -4.08
N ARG A 86 -8.23 7.86 -3.73
CA ARG A 86 -8.81 9.18 -4.04
C ARG A 86 -8.05 10.30 -3.34
N LEU A 87 -7.64 10.07 -2.10
CA LEU A 87 -6.86 11.03 -1.32
C LEU A 87 -5.45 11.23 -1.89
N MET A 88 -4.76 10.14 -2.25
CA MET A 88 -3.47 10.22 -2.94
C MET A 88 -3.54 11.06 -4.21
N LYS A 89 -4.57 10.81 -5.04
CA LYS A 89 -4.76 11.59 -6.27
C LYS A 89 -5.01 13.07 -5.98
N ARG A 90 -5.82 13.39 -4.96
CA ARG A 90 -6.04 14.78 -4.52
C ARG A 90 -4.73 15.43 -4.08
N ILE A 91 -3.85 14.70 -3.39
CA ILE A 91 -2.53 15.18 -2.98
C ILE A 91 -1.63 15.45 -4.19
N GLU A 92 -1.59 14.53 -5.17
CA GLU A 92 -0.78 14.69 -6.39
C GLU A 92 -1.14 15.96 -7.17
N ASP A 93 -2.44 16.30 -7.22
CA ASP A 93 -3.00 17.47 -7.90
C ASP A 93 -2.80 18.79 -7.14
N LEU A 94 -2.33 18.75 -5.88
CA LEU A 94 -2.12 19.93 -5.04
C LEU A 94 -0.61 20.28 -4.94
N PRO A 95 -0.23 21.56 -5.14
CA PRO A 95 1.10 21.99 -4.78
C PRO A 95 1.25 21.99 -3.25
N VAL A 96 2.46 21.71 -2.76
CA VAL A 96 2.78 21.71 -1.31
C VAL A 96 2.53 23.05 -0.62
N THR A 97 2.41 24.15 -1.38
CA THR A 97 2.09 25.49 -0.88
C THR A 97 0.59 25.75 -0.77
N ASP A 98 -0.26 24.85 -1.27
CA ASP A 98 -1.71 24.95 -1.14
C ASP A 98 -2.11 24.60 0.31
N PRO A 99 -2.88 25.45 1.01
CA PRO A 99 -3.34 25.16 2.36
C PRO A 99 -4.13 23.85 2.49
N ARG A 100 -4.73 23.36 1.39
CA ARG A 100 -5.45 22.09 1.36
C ARG A 100 -4.52 20.88 1.37
N PHE A 101 -3.28 21.01 0.91
CA PHE A 101 -2.33 19.89 0.83
C PHE A 101 -2.20 19.17 2.17
N GLU A 102 -1.95 19.93 3.24
CA GLU A 102 -1.82 19.40 4.59
C GLU A 102 -3.08 18.71 5.10
N ALA A 103 -4.24 19.31 4.83
CA ALA A 103 -5.52 18.75 5.24
C ALA A 103 -5.79 17.40 4.57
N VAL A 104 -5.53 17.27 3.26
CA VAL A 104 -5.71 16.01 2.53
C VAL A 104 -4.66 14.98 2.93
N LEU A 105 -3.42 15.40 3.20
CA LEU A 105 -2.37 14.51 3.69
C LEU A 105 -2.75 13.89 5.04
N GLU A 106 -3.25 14.69 5.99
CA GLU A 106 -3.70 14.19 7.29
C GLU A 106 -4.93 13.28 7.18
N GLU A 107 -5.86 13.60 6.25
CA GLU A 107 -7.00 12.75 5.92
C GLU A 107 -6.54 11.37 5.43
N MET A 108 -5.55 11.33 4.52
CA MET A 108 -4.96 10.08 4.02
C MET A 108 -4.27 9.29 5.14
N ILE A 109 -3.45 9.92 5.96
CA ILE A 109 -2.75 9.27 7.09
C ILE A 109 -3.77 8.65 8.06
N THR A 110 -4.83 9.38 8.38
CA THR A 110 -5.90 8.90 9.26
C THR A 110 -6.63 7.70 8.65
N GLY A 111 -6.98 7.77 7.37
CA GLY A 111 -7.61 6.66 6.64
C GLY A 111 -6.76 5.39 6.64
N VAL A 112 -5.47 5.51 6.29
CA VAL A 112 -4.54 4.37 6.27
C VAL A 112 -4.35 3.77 7.67
N ARG A 113 -4.17 4.59 8.72
CA ARG A 113 -4.09 4.08 10.10
C ARG A 113 -5.36 3.37 10.55
N GLY A 114 -6.52 3.78 10.01
CA GLY A 114 -7.79 3.08 10.18
C GLY A 114 -7.77 1.69 9.56
N HIS A 115 -7.47 1.62 8.28
CA HIS A 115 -7.33 0.39 7.50
C HIS A 115 -6.33 -0.60 8.14
N VAL A 116 -5.09 -0.17 8.41
CA VAL A 116 -4.04 -0.99 9.05
C VAL A 116 -4.53 -1.61 10.37
N ARG A 117 -5.21 -0.82 11.20
CA ARG A 117 -5.73 -1.30 12.48
C ARG A 117 -6.81 -2.36 12.29
N ASP A 118 -7.69 -2.17 11.31
CA ASP A 118 -8.76 -3.11 11.01
C ASP A 118 -8.19 -4.42 10.45
N GLU A 119 -7.22 -4.34 9.53
CA GLU A 119 -6.54 -5.52 9.01
C GLU A 119 -5.86 -6.32 10.12
N GLU A 120 -5.05 -5.67 10.96
CA GLU A 120 -4.28 -6.37 12.00
C GLU A 120 -5.18 -7.02 13.05
N ARG A 121 -6.35 -6.43 13.34
CA ARG A 121 -7.29 -6.91 14.35
C ARG A 121 -8.31 -7.91 13.83
N HIS A 122 -8.63 -7.85 12.53
CA HIS A 122 -9.71 -8.64 11.94
C HIS A 122 -9.19 -9.55 10.84
N LEU A 123 -8.68 -8.99 9.75
CA LEU A 123 -8.22 -9.75 8.58
C LEU A 123 -7.10 -10.73 8.95
N PHE A 124 -6.01 -10.26 9.58
CA PHE A 124 -4.86 -11.11 9.93
C PHE A 124 -5.22 -12.15 10.99
N VAL A 125 -6.12 -11.82 11.92
CA VAL A 125 -6.61 -12.79 12.91
C VAL A 125 -7.41 -13.89 12.22
N ALA A 126 -8.29 -13.52 11.29
CA ALA A 126 -9.11 -14.47 10.54
C ALA A 126 -8.26 -15.35 9.61
N LEU A 127 -7.27 -14.77 8.92
CA LEU A 127 -6.31 -15.53 8.10
C LEU A 127 -5.50 -16.51 8.94
N ARG A 128 -4.96 -16.11 10.11
CA ARG A 128 -4.25 -17.05 11.01
C ARG A 128 -5.13 -18.20 11.47
N ALA A 129 -6.41 -17.95 11.70
CA ALA A 129 -7.33 -18.95 12.22
C ALA A 129 -7.74 -19.99 11.15
N ASN A 130 -7.78 -19.60 9.87
CA ASN A 130 -8.35 -20.43 8.82
C ASN A 130 -7.32 -20.94 7.79
N ALA A 131 -6.17 -20.28 7.63
CA ALA A 131 -5.13 -20.72 6.71
C ALA A 131 -4.08 -21.60 7.41
N THR A 132 -3.56 -22.58 6.67
CA THR A 132 -2.42 -23.38 7.10
C THR A 132 -1.13 -22.56 7.09
N PRO A 133 -0.11 -22.93 7.89
CA PRO A 133 1.19 -22.27 7.84
C PRO A 133 1.85 -22.28 6.46
N GLU A 134 1.56 -23.28 5.62
CA GLU A 134 2.10 -23.35 4.26
C GLU A 134 1.42 -22.35 3.32
N GLU A 135 0.11 -22.20 3.41
CA GLU A 135 -0.63 -21.17 2.67
C GLU A 135 -0.17 -19.76 3.05
N LEU A 136 0.00 -19.48 4.34
CA LEU A 136 0.49 -18.18 4.81
C LEU A 136 1.91 -17.86 4.29
N ARG A 137 2.81 -18.84 4.26
CA ARG A 137 4.15 -18.68 3.66
C ARG A 137 4.11 -18.52 2.14
N SER A 138 3.25 -19.27 1.46
CA SER A 138 3.05 -19.16 0.01
C SER A 138 2.54 -17.77 -0.37
N LEU A 139 1.58 -17.24 0.38
CA LEU A 139 1.09 -15.87 0.23
C LEU A 139 2.19 -14.85 0.51
N GLY A 140 2.98 -15.03 1.57
CA GLY A 140 4.09 -14.13 1.89
C GLY A 140 5.11 -14.02 0.76
N GLY A 141 5.47 -15.16 0.14
CA GLY A 141 6.32 -15.18 -1.04
C GLY A 141 5.72 -14.46 -2.26
N LYS A 142 4.41 -14.61 -2.50
CA LYS A 142 3.70 -13.91 -3.59
C LYS A 142 3.68 -12.39 -3.36
N VAL A 143 3.34 -11.95 -2.15
CA VAL A 143 3.30 -10.54 -1.73
C VAL A 143 4.69 -9.91 -1.84
N ALA A 144 5.72 -10.53 -1.25
CA ALA A 144 7.09 -10.04 -1.32
C ALA A 144 7.60 -9.92 -2.77
N ASN A 145 7.25 -10.86 -3.65
CA ASN A 145 7.60 -10.78 -5.07
C ASN A 145 6.82 -9.68 -5.80
N ALA A 146 5.54 -9.47 -5.48
CA ALA A 146 4.73 -8.40 -6.06
C ALA A 146 5.35 -7.04 -5.79
N LYS A 147 5.72 -6.77 -4.54
CA LYS A 147 6.39 -5.55 -4.10
C LYS A 147 7.73 -5.31 -4.81
N ARG A 148 8.50 -6.37 -5.07
CA ARG A 148 9.76 -6.27 -5.81
C ARG A 148 9.56 -5.81 -7.26
N ILE A 149 8.42 -6.18 -7.86
CA ILE A 149 8.05 -5.91 -9.26
C ILE A 149 7.26 -4.60 -9.38
N ALA A 150 6.65 -4.11 -8.30
CA ALA A 150 5.91 -2.87 -8.30
C ALA A 150 6.82 -1.64 -8.55
N PRO A 151 6.26 -0.50 -9.02
CA PRO A 151 7.03 0.70 -9.34
C PRO A 151 7.83 1.20 -8.13
N LYS A 152 9.14 1.42 -8.29
CA LYS A 152 10.00 1.99 -7.23
C LYS A 152 10.25 3.48 -7.50
N TYR A 153 10.38 4.27 -6.44
CA TYR A 153 10.69 5.71 -6.54
C TYR A 153 11.93 5.94 -7.45
N PRO A 154 11.90 6.92 -8.39
CA PRO A 154 13.07 7.24 -9.20
C PRO A 154 14.18 7.75 -8.29
N ARG A 155 15.29 7.03 -8.20
CA ARG A 155 16.45 7.52 -7.44
C ARG A 155 17.11 8.64 -8.27
N PRO A 156 17.67 9.69 -7.65
CA PRO A 156 18.30 10.82 -8.36
C PRO A 156 19.34 10.43 -9.44
N ASN A 157 19.91 9.22 -9.37
CA ASN A 157 20.90 8.68 -10.31
C ASN A 157 20.48 7.34 -10.96
N ALA A 158 19.20 6.97 -10.95
CA ALA A 158 18.72 5.80 -11.66
C ALA A 158 18.55 6.14 -13.15
N PRO A 159 19.01 5.28 -14.09
CA PRO A 159 18.78 5.52 -15.52
C PRO A 159 17.28 5.61 -15.78
N ASP A 160 16.86 6.67 -16.48
CA ASP A 160 15.50 6.90 -16.97
C ASP A 160 15.06 5.72 -17.84
N THR A 161 14.54 4.68 -17.20
CA THR A 161 13.93 3.55 -17.89
C THR A 161 12.48 3.42 -17.42
N PRO A 162 11.51 3.38 -18.35
CA PRO A 162 10.08 3.29 -18.02
C PRO A 162 9.78 2.14 -17.05
N PRO A 163 8.81 2.30 -16.12
CA PRO A 163 7.47 2.80 -16.44
C PRO A 163 6.92 3.92 -15.53
N LEU A 164 7.75 4.63 -14.76
CA LEU A 164 7.20 5.58 -13.77
C LEU A 164 6.48 6.80 -14.36
N ASN A 165 6.79 7.20 -15.59
CA ASN A 165 6.09 8.31 -16.27
C ASN A 165 4.67 7.97 -16.74
N LYS A 166 4.14 6.76 -16.46
CA LYS A 166 2.76 6.37 -16.78
C LYS A 166 1.82 6.29 -15.57
N LEU A 167 2.26 6.62 -14.38
CA LEU A 167 1.37 6.70 -13.21
C LEU A 167 0.61 8.02 -13.11
N VAL A 168 0.99 9.04 -13.89
CA VAL A 168 0.41 10.39 -13.85
C VAL A 168 -0.37 10.71 -15.14
N ALA A 169 -1.41 9.92 -15.42
CA ALA A 169 -2.44 10.28 -16.39
C ALA A 169 -3.76 10.51 -15.64
N PRO A 170 -4.53 11.56 -15.95
CA PRO A 170 -5.73 11.90 -15.18
C PRO A 170 -6.79 10.78 -15.21
N GLY A 171 -7.16 10.25 -14.04
CA GLY A 171 -8.22 9.25 -13.85
C GLY A 171 -7.99 8.37 -12.62
N ALA A 172 -9.05 7.76 -12.05
CA ALA A 172 -8.93 6.73 -11.01
C ALA A 172 -8.13 5.51 -11.55
N GLY A 173 -7.42 4.81 -10.67
CA GLY A 173 -6.70 3.57 -10.96
C GLY A 173 -5.17 3.62 -10.76
N LEU A 174 -4.64 4.31 -9.73
CA LEU A 174 -3.21 4.18 -9.38
C LEU A 174 -2.88 2.73 -8.99
N VAL A 175 -3.72 2.12 -8.16
CA VAL A 175 -3.56 0.72 -7.75
C VAL A 175 -3.85 -0.22 -8.92
N ASP A 176 -4.91 0.02 -9.69
CA ASP A 176 -5.24 -0.79 -10.87
C ASP A 176 -4.13 -0.77 -11.92
N ARG A 177 -3.53 0.39 -12.22
CA ARG A 177 -2.41 0.50 -13.16
C ARG A 177 -1.14 -0.18 -12.64
N ALA A 178 -0.86 -0.04 -11.35
CA ALA A 178 0.28 -0.71 -10.74
C ALA A 178 0.07 -2.23 -10.74
N ARG A 179 -1.14 -2.72 -10.49
CA ARG A 179 -1.55 -4.12 -10.66
C ARG A 179 -1.34 -4.60 -12.09
N ASP A 180 -1.83 -3.86 -13.08
CA ASP A 180 -1.67 -4.20 -14.50
C ASP A 180 -0.19 -4.28 -14.90
N ALA A 181 0.64 -3.36 -14.41
CA ALA A 181 2.08 -3.37 -14.65
C ALA A 181 2.77 -4.59 -14.01
N VAL A 182 2.38 -4.98 -12.79
CA VAL A 182 2.88 -6.20 -12.13
C VAL A 182 2.41 -7.46 -12.86
N GLY A 183 1.16 -7.50 -13.31
CA GLY A 183 0.58 -8.59 -14.09
C GLY A 183 1.24 -8.78 -15.45
N ALA A 184 1.50 -7.69 -16.18
CA ALA A 184 2.18 -7.73 -17.48
C ALA A 184 3.62 -8.26 -17.40
N ARG A 185 4.34 -7.94 -16.32
CA ARG A 185 5.73 -8.41 -16.08
C ARG A 185 5.84 -9.90 -15.71
N ARG A 186 4.72 -10.56 -15.40
CA ARG A 186 4.65 -12.00 -15.12
C ARG A 186 4.39 -12.87 -16.37
N ARG A 187 4.05 -12.25 -17.51
CA ARG A 187 3.77 -12.96 -18.78
C ARG A 187 5.01 -13.11 -19.65
#